data_AF-A0A534GD03-F1
#
_entry.id   AF-A0A534GD03-F1
#
_cell.length_a   1.000
_cell.length_b   1.000
_cell.length_c   1.000
_cell.angle_alpha   90.00
_cell.angle_beta   90.00
_cell.angle_gamma   90.00
#
_symmetry.space_group_name_H-M   'P 1'
#
loop_
_entity.id
_entity.type
_entity.pdbx_description
1 polymer ?
#
loop_
_entity_poly.entity_id
_entity_poly.type
_entity_poly.pdbx_seq_one_letter_code
_entity_poly.pdbx_strand_id
1 'polypeptide(L)'
;MASIGTKVDISQFPPPDSLTNPDLAGPVQLLRSGKFDIPIESLTGVNIPSGTPRGTVTLPLFKGAVKTPSGLKPAWYIILDAGNQVEAERLGVNFSKKLPNAGDAARPATRQADGTFLFGSGIVDFSPNRVVVSGPEERAFPPTTAQPGSVGDADYSPLVRVD
;
A
#
# COMPACT_ATOMS: atom_id res chain seq x y z
N MET A 1 -37.57 -11.58 -1.17
CA MET A 1 -36.71 -11.60 0.03
C MET A 1 -35.63 -12.65 -0.22
N ALA A 2 -34.44 -12.26 -0.68
CA ALA A 2 -33.33 -13.19 -0.88
C ALA A 2 -32.58 -13.35 0.45
N SER A 3 -32.46 -14.58 0.95
CA SER A 3 -31.70 -14.91 2.15
C SER A 3 -30.22 -14.97 1.79
N ILE A 4 -29.44 -13.98 2.20
CA ILE A 4 -27.98 -13.99 2.15
C ILE A 4 -27.45 -14.41 3.53
N GLY A 5 -26.63 -15.48 3.54
CA GLY A 5 -25.86 -15.89 4.71
C GLY A 5 -26.20 -17.29 5.23
N THR A 6 -25.77 -18.33 4.52
CA THR A 6 -25.57 -19.64 5.15
C THR A 6 -24.39 -19.50 6.12
N LYS A 7 -24.60 -19.75 7.42
CA LYS A 7 -23.50 -19.92 8.39
C LYS A 7 -22.68 -21.13 7.95
N VAL A 8 -21.53 -20.90 7.33
CA VAL A 8 -20.55 -21.94 7.07
C VAL A 8 -19.65 -22.03 8.29
N ASP A 9 -19.47 -23.23 8.83
CA ASP A 9 -18.58 -23.46 9.96
C ASP A 9 -17.13 -23.10 9.55
N ILE A 10 -16.46 -22.29 10.36
CA ILE A 10 -15.06 -21.87 10.14
C ILE A 10 -14.11 -23.08 10.02
N SER A 11 -14.44 -24.22 10.63
CA SER A 11 -13.68 -25.47 10.49
C SER A 11 -13.71 -26.08 9.08
N GLN A 12 -14.64 -25.63 8.21
CA GLN A 12 -14.71 -26.04 6.81
C GLN A 12 -13.70 -25.30 5.92
N PHE A 13 -13.13 -24.20 6.43
CA PHE A 13 -12.01 -23.52 5.78
C PHE A 13 -10.73 -24.01 6.45
N PRO A 14 -9.98 -24.95 5.83
CA PRO A 14 -8.65 -25.24 6.33
C PRO A 14 -7.86 -23.94 6.43
N PRO A 15 -6.99 -23.77 7.44
CA PRO A 15 -6.10 -22.62 7.47
C PRO A 15 -5.41 -22.52 6.11
N PRO A 16 -5.46 -21.36 5.43
CA PRO A 16 -4.91 -21.27 4.08
C PRO A 16 -3.49 -21.80 4.08
N ASP A 17 -3.13 -22.60 3.08
CA ASP A 17 -1.84 -23.31 3.00
C ASP A 17 -0.64 -22.37 3.12
N SER A 18 -0.84 -21.07 2.86
CA SER A 18 0.10 -19.98 3.12
C SER A 18 0.50 -19.78 4.60
N LEU A 19 -0.31 -20.27 5.55
CA LEU A 19 -0.02 -20.20 6.99
C LEU A 19 0.93 -21.32 7.44
N THR A 20 0.99 -22.43 6.71
CA THR A 20 1.83 -23.59 7.04
C THR A 20 3.06 -23.68 6.13
N ASN A 21 2.97 -23.18 4.89
CA ASN A 21 4.09 -23.04 3.98
C ASN A 21 4.02 -21.69 3.25
N PRO A 22 4.76 -20.67 3.73
CA PRO A 22 4.76 -19.33 3.14
C PRO A 22 5.13 -19.28 1.66
N ASP A 23 5.93 -20.22 1.16
CA ASP A 23 6.34 -20.29 -0.25
C ASP A 23 5.17 -20.66 -1.19
N LEU A 24 4.08 -21.24 -0.66
CA LEU A 24 2.85 -21.51 -1.42
C LEU A 24 2.05 -20.23 -1.71
N ALA A 25 2.30 -19.13 -0.98
CA ALA A 25 1.80 -17.80 -1.33
C ALA A 25 2.65 -17.11 -2.42
N GLY A 26 3.75 -17.75 -2.83
CA GLY A 26 4.84 -17.17 -3.61
C GLY A 26 6.10 -17.02 -2.75
N PRO A 27 7.28 -16.78 -3.36
CA PRO A 27 8.53 -16.62 -2.61
C PRO A 27 8.36 -15.54 -1.54
N VAL A 28 8.74 -15.86 -0.29
CA VAL A 28 8.77 -14.89 0.82
C VAL A 28 9.64 -13.71 0.42
N GLN A 29 9.00 -12.64 -0.05
CA GLN A 29 9.70 -11.45 -0.50
C GLN A 29 9.89 -10.56 0.73
N LEU A 30 11.05 -10.74 1.37
CA LEU A 30 11.53 -9.81 2.39
C LEU A 30 11.49 -8.39 1.82
N LEU A 31 11.15 -7.42 2.67
CA LEU A 31 11.11 -6.01 2.32
C LEU A 31 12.42 -5.62 1.61
N ARG A 32 12.39 -5.47 0.28
CA ARG A 32 13.59 -5.07 -0.48
C ARG A 32 13.86 -3.57 -0.38
N SER A 33 12.81 -2.80 -0.13
CA SER A 33 12.88 -1.35 0.00
C SER A 33 13.10 -0.91 1.44
N GLY A 34 14.07 -0.01 1.63
CA GLY A 34 14.33 0.63 2.92
C GLY A 34 15.28 -0.12 3.85
N LYS A 35 15.59 0.52 4.98
CA LYS A 35 16.48 -0.02 6.02
C LYS A 35 15.69 -0.29 7.29
N PHE A 36 15.86 -1.47 7.87
CA PHE A 36 15.36 -1.78 9.21
C PHE A 36 16.40 -1.37 10.25
N ASP A 37 15.96 -0.79 11.37
CA ASP A 37 16.84 -0.37 12.48
C ASP A 37 17.35 -1.55 13.33
N ILE A 38 16.69 -2.70 13.27
CA ILE A 38 17.11 -3.96 13.89
C ILE A 38 17.17 -5.12 12.87
N PRO A 39 17.91 -6.21 13.15
CA PRO A 39 17.95 -7.37 12.26
C PRO A 39 16.55 -8.00 12.10
N ILE A 40 16.13 -8.29 10.87
CA ILE A 40 14.78 -8.80 10.58
C ILE A 40 14.52 -10.16 11.25
N GLU A 41 15.56 -10.93 11.49
CA GLU A 41 15.53 -12.23 12.18
C GLU A 41 15.14 -12.08 13.66
N SER A 42 15.40 -10.90 14.26
CA SER A 42 14.96 -10.58 15.63
C SER A 42 13.48 -10.23 15.72
N LEU A 43 12.81 -10.00 14.57
CA LEU A 43 11.37 -9.81 14.49
C LEU A 43 10.60 -11.13 14.42
N THR A 44 11.20 -12.26 14.10
CA THR A 44 10.45 -13.51 13.95
C THR A 44 10.65 -14.37 15.20
N GLY A 45 9.83 -14.21 16.25
CA GLY A 45 9.91 -15.10 17.41
C GLY A 45 9.35 -14.66 18.77
N VAL A 46 8.59 -13.55 18.91
CA VAL A 46 8.19 -13.05 20.24
C VAL A 46 6.70 -12.68 20.25
N ASN A 47 5.97 -13.06 21.31
CA ASN A 47 4.64 -12.52 21.63
C ASN A 47 4.79 -11.04 21.96
N ILE A 48 4.33 -10.15 21.08
CA ILE A 48 4.44 -8.70 21.25
C ILE A 48 3.15 -8.18 21.87
N PRO A 49 3.20 -7.54 23.06
CA PRO A 49 2.07 -6.81 23.59
C PRO A 49 1.61 -5.75 22.58
N SER A 50 0.29 -5.62 22.41
CA SER A 50 -0.29 -4.60 21.55
C SER A 50 0.27 -3.21 21.89
N GLY A 51 0.77 -2.49 20.88
CA GLY A 51 1.25 -1.10 21.02
C GLY A 51 2.76 -0.92 21.18
N THR A 52 3.58 -1.97 21.11
CA THR A 52 5.05 -1.83 21.10
C THR A 52 5.60 -1.88 19.66
N PRO A 53 6.21 -0.78 19.14
CA PRO A 53 6.88 -0.82 17.85
C PRO A 53 8.03 -1.83 17.89
N ARG A 54 8.10 -2.71 16.88
CA ARG A 54 9.15 -3.72 16.79
C ARG A 54 10.40 -3.24 16.07
N GLY A 55 10.38 -2.03 15.54
CA GLY A 55 11.45 -1.43 14.78
C GLY A 55 10.91 -0.46 13.74
N THR A 56 11.83 0.20 13.08
CA THR A 56 11.61 1.32 12.16
C THR A 56 12.15 0.93 10.79
N VAL A 57 11.30 1.06 9.77
CA VAL A 57 11.72 1.03 8.38
C VAL A 57 11.94 2.46 7.90
N THR A 58 13.13 2.76 7.39
CA THR A 58 13.42 4.01 6.68
C THR A 58 13.33 3.79 5.18
N LEU A 59 12.40 4.46 4.51
CA LEU A 59 12.20 4.36 3.05
C LEU A 59 12.74 5.62 2.34
N PRO A 60 13.25 5.49 1.11
CA PRO A 60 13.67 6.64 0.31
C PRO A 60 12.45 7.46 -0.12
N LEU A 61 12.47 8.76 0.19
CA LEU A 61 11.45 9.71 -0.25
C LEU A 61 11.93 10.45 -1.49
N PHE A 62 11.23 10.26 -2.60
CA PHE A 62 11.49 10.95 -3.86
C PHE A 62 10.63 12.21 -3.96
N LYS A 63 11.16 13.23 -4.63
CA LYS A 63 10.44 14.48 -4.93
C LYS A 63 10.34 14.65 -6.43
N GLY A 64 9.15 14.46 -6.98
CA GLY A 64 8.79 14.76 -8.36
C GLY A 64 7.78 15.90 -8.43
N ALA A 65 6.95 15.88 -9.47
CA ALA A 65 5.90 16.86 -9.68
C ALA A 65 4.63 16.22 -10.25
N VAL A 66 3.50 16.90 -10.09
CA VAL A 66 2.21 16.53 -10.68
C VAL A 66 1.64 17.70 -11.45
N LYS A 67 1.11 17.45 -12.65
CA LYS A 67 0.37 18.46 -13.41
C LYS A 67 -0.99 18.69 -12.77
N THR A 68 -1.36 19.96 -12.62
CA THR A 68 -2.69 20.39 -12.16
C THR A 68 -3.22 21.48 -13.11
N PRO A 69 -4.53 21.77 -13.09
CA PRO A 69 -5.08 22.90 -13.86
C PRO A 69 -4.41 24.25 -13.56
N SER A 70 -3.87 24.41 -12.33
CA SER A 70 -3.14 25.60 -11.88
C SER A 70 -1.63 25.58 -12.15
N GLY A 71 -1.12 24.56 -12.85
CA GLY A 71 0.32 24.37 -13.09
C GLY A 71 0.93 23.19 -12.34
N LEU A 72 2.26 23.14 -12.24
CA LEU A 72 2.97 22.06 -11.56
C LEU A 72 2.92 22.21 -10.04
N LYS A 73 2.61 21.12 -9.33
CA LYS A 73 2.76 21.03 -7.87
C LYS A 73 3.81 19.98 -7.52
N PRO A 74 4.54 20.13 -6.40
CA PRO A 74 5.46 19.10 -5.95
C PRO A 74 4.69 17.82 -5.55
N ALA A 75 5.27 16.66 -5.84
CA ALA A 75 4.73 15.36 -5.46
C ALA A 75 5.82 14.55 -4.76
N TRP A 76 5.55 14.09 -3.54
CA TRP A 76 6.44 13.21 -2.80
C TRP A 76 5.92 11.79 -2.84
N TYR A 77 6.82 10.83 -3.09
CA TYR A 77 6.44 9.43 -3.23
C TYR A 77 7.57 8.51 -2.81
N ILE A 78 7.18 7.29 -2.46
CA ILE A 78 8.05 6.14 -2.26
C ILE A 78 7.74 5.11 -3.34
N ILE A 79 8.68 4.23 -3.65
CA ILE A 79 8.45 3.09 -4.55
C ILE A 79 8.67 1.82 -3.73
N LEU A 80 7.66 0.95 -3.70
CA LEU A 80 7.70 -0.31 -2.94
C LEU A 80 7.85 -1.53 -3.85
N ASP A 81 7.27 -1.46 -5.05
CA ASP A 81 7.24 -2.54 -6.03
C ASP A 81 7.40 -1.96 -7.44
N ALA A 82 7.93 -2.78 -8.36
CA ALA A 82 7.96 -2.49 -9.78
C ALA A 82 7.45 -3.68 -10.61
N GLY A 83 6.73 -3.40 -11.70
CA GLY A 83 6.18 -4.40 -12.61
C GLY A 83 7.15 -4.94 -13.66
N ASN A 84 8.39 -4.42 -13.69
CA ASN A 84 9.48 -4.85 -14.55
C ASN A 84 10.66 -5.31 -13.68
N GLN A 85 11.23 -6.49 -13.98
CA GLN A 85 12.29 -7.09 -13.17
C GLN A 85 13.57 -6.23 -13.14
N VAL A 86 14.00 -5.71 -14.29
CA VAL A 86 15.21 -4.88 -14.40
C VAL A 86 15.03 -3.58 -13.60
N GLU A 87 13.85 -2.98 -13.69
CA GLU A 87 13.54 -1.76 -12.93
C GLU A 87 13.44 -2.03 -11.42
N ALA A 88 12.87 -3.17 -11.03
CA ALA A 88 12.82 -3.58 -9.63
C ALA A 88 14.23 -3.75 -9.04
N GLU A 89 15.14 -4.37 -9.79
CA GLU A 89 16.54 -4.53 -9.42
C GLU A 89 17.26 -3.17 -9.35
N ARG A 90 17.08 -2.31 -10.36
CA ARG A 90 17.67 -0.96 -10.39
C ARG A 90 17.25 -0.11 -9.20
N LEU A 91 15.99 -0.20 -8.79
CA LEU A 91 15.43 0.55 -7.66
C LEU A 91 15.66 -0.11 -6.30
N GLY A 92 16.06 -1.38 -6.27
CA GLY A 92 16.13 -2.17 -5.03
C GLY A 92 14.75 -2.38 -4.41
N VAL A 93 13.72 -2.60 -5.22
CA VAL A 93 12.34 -2.82 -4.76
C VAL A 93 11.86 -4.22 -5.13
N ASN A 94 10.68 -4.60 -4.65
CA ASN A 94 10.10 -5.89 -5.00
C ASN A 94 9.68 -5.92 -6.47
N PHE A 95 9.89 -7.07 -7.11
CA PHE A 95 9.30 -7.32 -8.42
C PHE A 95 7.91 -7.92 -8.26
N SER A 96 6.90 -7.26 -8.82
CA SER A 96 5.51 -7.74 -8.82
C SER A 96 5.03 -8.05 -10.24
N LYS A 97 4.92 -9.34 -10.56
CA LYS A 97 4.39 -9.84 -11.84
C LYS A 97 2.93 -9.43 -12.10
N LYS A 98 2.19 -9.00 -11.07
CA LYS A 98 0.78 -8.60 -11.19
C LYS A 98 0.62 -7.12 -11.55
N LEU A 99 1.61 -6.26 -11.25
CA LEU A 99 1.52 -4.81 -11.53
C LEU A 99 1.28 -4.46 -13.01
N PRO A 100 1.83 -5.19 -14.00
CA PRO A 100 1.49 -4.94 -15.40
C PRO A 100 -0.01 -5.05 -15.73
N ASN A 101 -0.79 -5.76 -14.92
CA ASN A 101 -2.24 -5.91 -15.10
C ASN A 101 -3.07 -4.77 -14.50
N ALA A 102 -2.43 -3.71 -13.96
CA ALA A 102 -3.14 -2.59 -13.35
C ALA A 102 -4.02 -1.79 -14.33
N GLY A 103 -3.73 -1.85 -15.64
CA GLY A 103 -4.54 -1.22 -16.68
C GLY A 103 -4.81 0.27 -16.38
N ASP A 104 -6.09 0.66 -16.45
CA ASP A 104 -6.55 2.03 -16.20
C ASP A 104 -6.61 2.40 -14.72
N ALA A 105 -6.42 1.44 -13.81
CA ALA A 105 -6.26 1.75 -12.39
C ALA A 105 -4.91 2.42 -12.10
N ALA A 106 -3.94 2.38 -13.02
CA ALA A 106 -2.67 3.08 -12.88
C ALA A 106 -2.70 4.46 -13.55
N ARG A 107 -2.35 5.50 -12.79
CA ARG A 107 -2.22 6.84 -13.37
C ARG A 107 -0.93 6.99 -14.19
N PRO A 108 -0.94 7.77 -15.28
CA PRO A 108 0.25 7.96 -16.09
C PRO A 108 1.26 8.89 -15.38
N ALA A 109 2.55 8.60 -15.58
CA ALA A 109 3.64 9.49 -15.22
C ALA A 109 4.75 9.42 -16.27
N THR A 110 5.50 10.51 -16.41
CA THR A 110 6.68 10.56 -17.26
C THR A 110 7.97 10.51 -16.44
N ARG A 111 8.90 9.63 -16.80
CA ARG A 111 10.24 9.63 -16.17
C ARG A 111 11.05 10.81 -16.67
N GLN A 112 11.49 11.66 -15.74
CA GLN A 112 12.36 12.79 -16.04
C GLN A 112 13.83 12.33 -16.17
N ALA A 113 14.68 13.20 -16.72
CA ALA A 113 16.11 12.89 -16.93
C ALA A 113 16.86 12.58 -15.62
N ASP A 114 16.41 13.14 -14.50
CA ASP A 114 16.95 12.86 -13.15
C ASP A 114 16.35 11.60 -12.50
N GLY A 115 15.49 10.87 -13.21
CA GLY A 115 14.81 9.67 -12.74
C GLY A 115 13.55 9.93 -11.89
N THR A 116 13.19 11.19 -11.61
CA THR A 116 11.96 11.52 -10.89
C THR A 116 10.73 11.41 -11.78
N PHE A 117 9.55 11.33 -11.17
CA PHE A 117 8.29 11.19 -11.89
C PHE A 117 7.57 12.54 -12.00
N LEU A 118 7.13 12.82 -13.23
CA LEU A 118 6.12 13.84 -13.52
C LEU A 118 4.77 13.15 -13.71
N PHE A 119 3.93 13.16 -12.68
CA PHE A 119 2.58 12.60 -12.74
C PHE A 119 1.67 13.43 -13.65
N GLY A 120 0.89 12.75 -14.50
CA GLY A 120 -0.03 13.40 -15.43
C GLY A 120 -1.20 14.12 -14.75
N SER A 121 -1.64 13.60 -13.61
CA SER A 121 -2.71 14.14 -12.76
C SER A 121 -2.75 13.37 -11.42
N GLY A 122 -3.70 13.73 -10.57
CA GLY A 122 -3.96 13.04 -9.30
C GLY A 122 -3.24 13.66 -8.12
N ILE A 123 -3.97 14.37 -7.27
CA ILE A 123 -3.45 14.89 -5.99
C ILE A 123 -4.08 14.15 -4.81
N VAL A 124 -3.38 14.19 -3.69
CA VAL A 124 -3.91 13.73 -2.40
C VAL A 124 -4.00 14.92 -1.48
N ASP A 125 -5.17 15.12 -0.88
CA ASP A 125 -5.35 16.01 0.24
C ASP A 125 -4.99 15.29 1.54
N PHE A 126 -3.91 15.75 2.19
CA PHE A 126 -3.42 15.26 3.47
C PHE A 126 -3.87 16.12 4.65
N SER A 127 -4.66 17.17 4.43
CA SER A 127 -5.17 18.05 5.48
C SER A 127 -6.23 17.44 6.42
N PRO A 128 -7.05 16.45 6.01
CA PRO A 128 -8.04 15.86 6.90
C PRO A 128 -7.40 15.07 8.05
N ASN A 129 -7.95 15.19 9.26
CA ASN A 129 -7.63 14.26 10.33
C ASN A 129 -8.49 12.99 10.17
N ARG A 130 -7.88 11.82 10.35
CA ARG A 130 -8.64 10.56 10.39
C ARG A 130 -9.53 10.54 11.64
N VAL A 131 -10.83 10.36 11.44
CA VAL A 131 -11.82 10.25 12.53
C VAL A 131 -12.60 8.96 12.37
N VAL A 132 -12.70 8.17 13.44
CA VAL A 132 -13.60 7.02 13.51
C VAL A 132 -14.29 7.07 14.88
N VAL A 133 -15.62 7.15 14.87
CA VAL A 133 -16.46 7.13 16.07
C VAL A 133 -17.38 5.91 15.96
N SER A 134 -17.40 5.06 16.98
CA SER A 134 -18.25 3.86 16.98
C SER A 134 -19.73 4.22 16.92
N GLY A 135 -20.55 3.24 16.53
CA GLY A 135 -21.99 3.26 16.80
C GLY A 135 -22.30 3.20 18.30
N PRO A 136 -23.60 3.22 18.67
CA PRO A 136 -24.06 2.97 20.04
C PRO A 136 -23.48 1.67 20.61
N GLU A 137 -23.40 1.54 21.93
CA GLU A 137 -22.78 0.37 22.58
C GLU A 137 -23.46 -0.95 22.16
N GLU A 138 -24.78 -0.95 22.02
CA GLU A 138 -25.57 -2.10 21.60
C GLU A 138 -25.39 -2.44 20.11
N ARG A 139 -24.81 -1.52 19.33
CA ARG A 139 -24.54 -1.68 17.90
C ARG A 139 -23.36 -0.77 17.47
N ALA A 140 -22.15 -1.18 17.83
CA ALA A 140 -20.93 -0.41 17.53
C ALA A 140 -20.62 -0.26 16.03
N PHE A 141 -21.25 -1.06 15.15
CA PHE A 141 -21.09 -1.00 13.69
C PHE A 141 -22.45 -0.86 12.97
N PRO A 142 -22.57 0.00 11.92
CA PRO A 142 -21.50 0.83 11.37
C PRO A 142 -21.08 1.98 12.30
N PRO A 143 -19.85 2.50 12.17
CA PRO A 143 -19.44 3.70 12.88
C PRO A 143 -20.39 4.86 12.59
N THR A 144 -20.64 5.70 13.58
CA THR A 144 -21.44 6.93 13.42
C THR A 144 -20.72 7.96 12.57
N THR A 145 -19.38 7.98 12.66
CA THR A 145 -18.50 8.80 11.82
C THR A 145 -17.34 7.97 11.33
N ALA A 146 -17.08 8.03 10.02
CA ALA A 146 -15.87 7.52 9.41
C ALA A 146 -15.34 8.55 8.42
N GLN A 147 -14.20 9.17 8.74
CA GLN A 147 -13.50 10.13 7.91
C GLN A 147 -12.06 9.66 7.66
N PRO A 148 -11.63 9.55 6.39
CA PRO A 148 -10.24 9.26 6.07
C PRO A 148 -9.33 10.45 6.41
N GLY A 149 -8.06 10.17 6.75
CA GLY A 149 -7.05 11.22 6.98
C GLY A 149 -6.32 11.67 5.70
N SER A 150 -6.52 10.97 4.60
CA SER A 150 -5.96 11.36 3.30
C SER A 150 -6.95 10.99 2.22
N VAL A 151 -7.19 11.90 1.28
CA VAL A 151 -8.20 11.73 0.24
C VAL A 151 -7.57 12.03 -1.11
N GLY A 152 -7.47 11.02 -1.97
CA GLY A 152 -7.12 11.21 -3.36
C GLY A 152 -8.28 11.88 -4.12
N ASP A 153 -7.96 12.74 -5.09
CA ASP A 153 -8.95 13.21 -6.06
C ASP A 153 -9.38 12.07 -7.01
N ALA A 154 -10.26 12.38 -7.97
CA ALA A 154 -10.77 11.41 -8.93
C ALA A 154 -9.69 10.82 -9.86
N ASP A 155 -8.56 11.51 -10.02
CA ASP A 155 -7.47 11.12 -10.92
C ASP A 155 -6.31 10.43 -10.15
N TYR A 156 -6.38 10.41 -8.81
CA TYR A 156 -5.34 9.83 -7.98
C TYR A 156 -5.40 8.30 -8.01
N SER A 157 -4.23 7.72 -8.23
CA SER A 157 -3.98 6.30 -7.97
C SER A 157 -2.59 6.12 -7.35
N PRO A 158 -2.45 5.19 -6.37
CA PRO A 158 -1.14 4.76 -5.89
C PRO A 158 -0.40 3.90 -6.92
N LEU A 159 -1.11 3.35 -7.93
CA LEU A 159 -0.50 2.61 -9.04
C LEU A 159 -0.09 3.59 -10.14
N VAL A 160 1.10 3.40 -10.70
CA VAL A 160 1.69 4.34 -11.66
C VAL A 160 2.18 3.58 -12.88
N ARG A 161 1.80 4.04 -14.07
CA ARG A 161 2.37 3.59 -15.34
C ARG A 161 3.34 4.65 -15.82
N VAL A 162 4.62 4.28 -15.90
CA VAL A 162 5.72 5.15 -16.31
C VAL A 162 6.08 4.83 -17.76
N ASP A 163 6.26 5.87 -18.57
CA ASP A 163 6.74 5.78 -19.97
C ASP A 163 8.23 5.44 -20.11
#